data_AF-A0A848Y402-F1
#
_entry.id   AF-A0A848Y402-F1
#
_cell.length_a   1.000
_cell.length_b   1.000
_cell.length_c   1.000
_cell.angle_alpha   90.00
_cell.angle_beta   90.00
_cell.angle_gamma   90.00
#
_symmetry.space_group_name_H-M   'P 1'
#
loop_
_entity.id
_entity.type
_entity.pdbx_description
1 polymer ?
#
loop_
_entity_poly.entity_id
_entity_poly.type
_entity_poly.pdbx_seq_one_letter_code
_entity_poly.pdbx_strand_id
1 'polypeptide(L)'
;MLAQLEEQLRDAGEDWIGVPYRYGGTTRRGIDCSAFVQTFMRDHTGLDLTRTTATQVQEGEAIDKDELQPGDLVFFRRRGTRHVGVYLDDGEFIHASSSRGVTVSNLEEGYYQRHYWTARRVLDAPAVLMATNPRSRRAHDEEAESIGADESAPDGATRSAW
;
A
#
# COMPACT_ATOMS: atom_id res chain seq x y z
N MET A 1 -4.36 -12.97 8.23
CA MET A 1 -4.56 -11.66 7.57
C MET A 1 -3.28 -10.84 7.64
N LEU A 2 -2.80 -10.39 8.80
CA LEU A 2 -1.55 -9.59 8.86
C LEU A 2 -0.33 -10.31 8.25
N ALA A 3 -0.11 -11.59 8.57
CA ALA A 3 0.98 -12.37 7.94
C ALA A 3 0.87 -12.49 6.40
N GLN A 4 -0.35 -12.52 5.85
CA GLN A 4 -0.54 -12.55 4.39
C GLN A 4 -0.24 -11.18 3.77
N LEU A 5 -0.58 -10.10 4.46
CA LEU A 5 -0.25 -8.75 4.02
C LEU A 5 1.27 -8.54 4.08
N GLU A 6 1.93 -9.01 5.13
CA GLU A 6 3.39 -9.00 5.23
C GLU A 6 4.04 -9.72 4.03
N GLU A 7 3.66 -10.96 3.77
CA GLU A 7 4.17 -11.77 2.64
C GLU A 7 3.97 -11.02 1.31
N GLN A 8 2.76 -10.49 1.07
CA GLN A 8 2.47 -9.70 -0.11
C GLN A 8 3.34 -8.45 -0.26
N LEU A 9 3.61 -7.73 0.84
CA LEU A 9 4.47 -6.54 0.82
C LEU A 9 5.94 -6.91 0.61
N ARG A 10 6.40 -8.06 1.13
CA ARG A 10 7.76 -8.54 0.90
C ARG A 10 7.97 -8.91 -0.57
N ASP A 11 7.07 -9.71 -1.14
CA ASP A 11 7.10 -10.12 -2.55
C ASP A 11 7.07 -8.90 -3.47
N ALA A 12 6.18 -7.95 -3.19
CA ALA A 12 6.11 -6.67 -3.89
C ALA A 12 7.43 -5.88 -3.84
N GLY A 13 8.16 -5.98 -2.74
CA GLY A 13 9.39 -5.26 -2.49
C GLY A 13 10.58 -5.79 -3.29
N GLU A 14 10.59 -7.07 -3.65
CA GLU A 14 11.71 -7.73 -4.32
C GLU A 14 12.12 -7.01 -5.61
N ASP A 15 11.14 -6.63 -6.43
CA ASP A 15 11.35 -5.91 -7.69
C ASP A 15 11.94 -4.51 -7.51
N TRP A 16 11.87 -3.95 -6.30
CA TRP A 16 12.39 -2.62 -6.01
C TRP A 16 13.79 -2.66 -5.40
N ILE A 17 14.20 -3.77 -4.77
CA ILE A 17 15.49 -3.87 -4.08
C ILE A 17 16.63 -3.43 -5.00
N GLY A 18 17.49 -2.55 -4.48
CA GLY A 18 18.65 -2.02 -5.20
C GLY A 18 18.35 -0.83 -6.12
N VAL A 19 17.09 -0.43 -6.34
CA VAL A 19 16.79 0.81 -7.08
C VAL A 19 17.51 1.98 -6.40
N PRO A 20 18.37 2.75 -7.13
CA PRO A 20 19.19 3.78 -6.51
C PRO A 20 18.35 4.89 -5.88
N TYR A 21 18.87 5.47 -4.81
CA TYR A 21 18.27 6.68 -4.25
C TYR A 21 18.59 7.91 -5.12
N ARG A 22 17.57 8.73 -5.41
CA ARG A 22 17.72 10.08 -5.98
C ARG A 22 16.73 11.01 -5.30
N TYR A 23 17.22 12.08 -4.66
CA TYR A 23 16.34 13.10 -4.08
C TYR A 23 15.40 13.70 -5.13
N GLY A 24 14.09 13.72 -4.85
CA GLY A 24 13.06 14.15 -5.80
C GLY A 24 12.74 13.11 -6.89
N GLY A 25 13.49 12.02 -6.99
CA GLY A 25 13.32 10.98 -8.00
C GLY A 25 12.04 10.17 -7.79
N THR A 26 11.45 9.72 -8.88
CA THR A 26 10.16 9.01 -8.93
C THR A 26 10.18 7.79 -9.85
N THR A 27 11.36 7.29 -10.23
CA THR A 27 11.50 6.25 -11.25
C THR A 27 12.43 5.12 -10.81
N ARG A 28 12.41 3.99 -11.54
CA ARG A 28 13.34 2.87 -11.30
C ARG A 28 14.81 3.18 -11.58
N ARG A 29 15.14 4.33 -12.20
CA ARG A 29 16.54 4.80 -12.34
C ARG A 29 17.03 5.58 -11.10
N GLY A 30 16.12 5.87 -10.17
CA GLY A 30 16.36 6.81 -9.10
C GLY A 30 15.06 7.25 -8.42
N ILE A 31 14.92 6.93 -7.15
CA ILE A 31 13.72 7.23 -6.36
C ILE A 31 14.06 7.77 -4.97
N ASP A 32 13.27 8.70 -4.43
CA ASP A 32 13.39 9.11 -3.03
C ASP A 32 12.48 8.28 -2.10
N CYS A 33 12.66 8.45 -0.79
CA CYS A 33 11.94 7.67 0.21
C CYS A 33 10.43 7.83 0.13
N SER A 34 9.95 9.08 0.03
CA SER A 34 8.51 9.35 -0.06
C SER A 34 7.90 8.92 -1.39
N ALA A 35 8.61 9.08 -2.51
CA ALA A 35 8.16 8.61 -3.82
C ALA A 35 8.13 7.09 -3.90
N PHE A 36 9.09 6.41 -3.27
CA PHE A 36 9.11 4.96 -3.16
C PHE A 36 7.88 4.48 -2.39
N VAL A 37 7.67 4.99 -1.17
CA VAL A 37 6.51 4.62 -0.35
C VAL A 37 5.19 4.92 -1.08
N GLN A 38 5.07 6.10 -1.71
CA GLN A 38 3.88 6.44 -2.50
C GLN A 38 3.62 5.43 -3.62
N THR A 39 4.63 5.16 -4.45
CA THR A 39 4.49 4.26 -5.60
C THR A 39 4.23 2.83 -5.14
N PHE A 40 4.98 2.37 -4.15
CA PHE A 40 4.88 1.03 -3.59
C PHE A 40 3.49 0.76 -3.00
N MET A 41 2.96 1.68 -2.20
CA MET A 41 1.62 1.53 -1.61
C MET A 41 0.52 1.64 -2.67
N ARG A 42 0.62 2.58 -3.62
CA ARG A 42 -0.36 2.70 -4.70
C ARG A 42 -0.43 1.42 -5.54
N ASP A 43 0.71 0.89 -5.95
CA ASP A 43 0.76 -0.22 -6.90
C ASP A 43 0.32 -1.55 -6.27
N HIS A 44 0.47 -1.72 -4.94
CA HIS A 44 0.18 -3.00 -4.26
C HIS A 44 -1.05 -2.99 -3.36
N THR A 45 -1.51 -1.82 -2.92
CA THR A 45 -2.68 -1.70 -2.04
C THR A 45 -3.74 -0.76 -2.61
N GLY A 46 -3.46 -0.07 -3.72
CA GLY A 46 -4.36 0.94 -4.30
C GLY A 46 -4.39 2.27 -3.53
N LEU A 47 -3.59 2.42 -2.46
CA LEU A 47 -3.58 3.62 -1.63
C LEU A 47 -2.69 4.70 -2.25
N ASP A 48 -3.28 5.82 -2.66
CA ASP A 48 -2.52 6.96 -3.18
C ASP A 48 -2.12 7.91 -2.04
N LEU A 49 -0.86 7.80 -1.62
CA LEU A 49 -0.29 8.66 -0.58
C LEU A 49 0.14 10.00 -1.16
N THR A 50 0.20 11.04 -0.31
CA THR A 50 0.79 12.32 -0.72
C THR A 50 2.30 12.19 -1.02
N ARG A 51 2.83 13.09 -1.86
CA ARG A 51 4.17 12.96 -2.47
C ARG A 51 5.35 13.08 -1.49
N THR A 52 5.21 13.81 -0.39
CA THR A 52 6.35 14.19 0.46
C THR A 52 6.28 13.56 1.83
N THR A 53 7.42 13.27 2.46
CA THR A 53 7.44 12.78 3.85
C THR A 53 6.74 13.73 4.83
N ALA A 54 6.75 15.04 4.54
CA ALA A 54 6.12 16.04 5.40
C ALA A 54 4.58 15.99 5.37
N THR A 55 4.01 15.54 4.27
CA THR A 55 2.56 15.33 4.11
C THR A 55 2.17 13.91 4.49
N GLN A 56 2.97 12.90 4.12
CA GLN A 56 2.72 11.48 4.46
C GLN A 56 2.62 11.24 5.97
N VAL A 57 3.39 11.97 6.79
CA VAL A 57 3.32 11.85 8.26
C VAL A 57 2.01 12.39 8.86
N GLN A 58 1.12 12.97 8.05
CA GLN A 58 -0.21 13.45 8.44
C GLN A 58 -1.32 12.52 7.92
N GLU A 59 -0.98 11.51 7.13
CA GLU A 59 -1.94 10.52 6.61
C GLU A 59 -2.27 9.49 7.70
N GLY A 60 -3.53 9.05 7.73
CA GLY A 60 -3.98 7.97 8.61
C GLY A 60 -3.91 8.28 10.10
N GLU A 61 -3.84 7.24 10.91
CA GLU A 61 -3.86 7.30 12.38
C GLU A 61 -2.44 7.23 12.97
N ALA A 62 -2.16 7.97 14.05
CA ALA A 62 -0.89 7.80 14.80
C ALA A 62 -0.93 6.48 15.56
N ILE A 63 0.15 5.70 15.46
CA ILE A 63 0.28 4.42 16.15
C ILE A 63 1.53 4.41 17.02
N ASP A 64 1.43 3.77 18.19
CA ASP A 64 2.57 3.54 19.06
C ASP A 64 3.51 2.48 18.48
N LYS A 65 4.81 2.56 18.80
CA LYS A 65 5.83 1.73 18.16
C LYS A 65 5.60 0.23 18.40
N ASP A 66 5.07 -0.13 19.57
CA ASP A 66 4.74 -1.48 19.99
C ASP A 66 3.44 -2.02 19.38
N GLU A 67 2.67 -1.19 18.69
CA GLU A 67 1.44 -1.56 18.00
C GLU A 67 1.60 -1.65 16.48
N LEU A 68 2.84 -1.55 15.98
CA LEU A 68 3.15 -1.60 14.55
C LEU A 68 2.65 -2.88 13.89
N GLN A 69 2.09 -2.72 12.70
CA GLN A 69 1.57 -3.79 11.86
C GLN A 69 2.10 -3.67 10.41
N PRO A 70 2.16 -4.78 9.67
CA PRO A 70 2.52 -4.77 8.26
C PRO A 70 1.74 -3.70 7.47
N GLY A 71 2.46 -2.86 6.73
CA GLY A 71 1.89 -1.76 5.95
C GLY A 71 1.83 -0.41 6.67
N ASP A 72 2.09 -0.34 7.97
CA ASP A 72 2.23 0.93 8.68
C ASP A 72 3.44 1.72 8.15
N LEU A 73 3.31 3.05 8.06
CA LEU A 73 4.40 3.92 7.65
C LEU A 73 5.24 4.30 8.86
N VAL A 74 6.54 4.01 8.84
CA VAL A 74 7.48 4.38 9.90
C VAL A 74 8.31 5.59 9.49
N PHE A 75 8.39 6.58 10.38
CA PHE A 75 9.03 7.86 10.11
C PHE A 75 10.25 8.07 10.99
N PHE A 76 11.27 8.70 10.41
CA PHE A 76 12.52 9.03 11.08
C PHE A 76 12.87 10.50 10.90
N ARG A 77 13.57 11.08 11.88
CA ARG A 77 14.00 12.47 11.84
C ARG A 77 15.42 12.65 12.38
N ARG A 78 16.29 13.21 11.55
CA ARG A 78 17.67 13.56 11.92
C ARG A 78 18.04 14.95 11.42
N ARG A 79 18.33 15.88 12.34
CA ARG A 79 18.86 17.23 12.04
C ARG A 79 18.11 17.94 10.88
N GLY A 80 16.78 17.95 10.93
CA GLY A 80 15.93 18.58 9.91
C GLY A 80 15.58 17.70 8.70
N THR A 81 16.30 16.61 8.46
CA THR A 81 15.94 15.61 7.44
C THR A 81 14.86 14.67 7.98
N ARG A 82 13.83 14.44 7.16
CA ARG A 82 12.78 13.44 7.41
C ARG A 82 12.97 12.26 6.46
N HIS A 83 12.61 11.07 6.93
CA HIS A 83 12.69 9.83 6.17
C HIS A 83 11.48 8.95 6.49
N VAL A 84 11.12 8.06 5.56
CA VAL A 84 9.94 7.20 5.66
C VAL A 84 10.23 5.82 5.06
N GLY A 85 9.58 4.79 5.60
CA GLY A 85 9.52 3.44 5.06
C GLY A 85 8.19 2.76 5.38
N VAL A 86 7.96 1.59 4.80
CA VAL A 86 6.79 0.74 5.08
C VAL A 86 7.24 -0.41 5.99
N TYR A 87 6.58 -0.54 7.14
CA TYR A 87 6.81 -1.62 8.08
C TYR A 87 6.37 -2.97 7.49
N LEU A 88 7.18 -4.00 7.68
CA LEU A 88 6.91 -5.36 7.21
C LEU A 88 6.46 -6.21 8.39
N ASP A 89 7.37 -6.67 9.23
CA ASP A 89 7.12 -7.27 10.55
C ASP A 89 8.46 -7.37 11.31
N ASP A 90 8.45 -7.76 12.59
CA ASP A 90 9.65 -8.05 13.40
C ASP A 90 10.72 -6.93 13.38
N GLY A 91 10.26 -5.69 13.44
CA GLY A 91 11.15 -4.51 13.36
C GLY A 91 11.66 -4.21 11.95
N GLU A 92 11.37 -5.02 10.95
CA GLU A 92 11.80 -4.79 9.57
C GLU A 92 10.91 -3.80 8.83
N PHE A 93 11.52 -3.01 7.96
CA PHE A 93 10.82 -2.07 7.10
C PHE A 93 11.57 -1.86 5.78
N ILE A 94 10.82 -1.70 4.70
CA ILE A 94 11.36 -1.41 3.37
C ILE A 94 11.35 0.09 3.10
N HIS A 95 12.44 0.62 2.54
CA HIS A 95 12.58 2.04 2.26
C HIS A 95 13.67 2.33 1.21
N ALA A 96 13.63 3.52 0.58
CA ALA A 96 14.73 4.00 -0.24
C ALA A 96 15.83 4.65 0.62
N SER A 97 16.88 3.91 0.96
CA SER A 97 18.07 4.39 1.68
C SER A 97 18.92 5.32 0.82
N SER A 98 19.35 6.46 1.35
CA SER A 98 20.27 7.37 0.65
C SER A 98 21.63 6.75 0.30
N SER A 99 22.06 5.71 1.01
CA SER A 99 23.34 5.03 0.78
C SER A 99 23.23 3.69 0.05
N ARG A 100 22.09 3.00 0.17
CA ARG A 100 21.90 1.62 -0.31
C ARG A 100 20.86 1.49 -1.43
N GLY A 101 20.15 2.56 -1.77
CA GLY A 101 18.95 2.47 -2.60
C GLY A 101 17.80 1.82 -1.83
N VAL A 102 16.81 1.29 -2.54
CA VAL A 102 15.70 0.56 -1.90
C VAL A 102 16.23 -0.71 -1.24
N THR A 103 15.97 -0.86 0.05
CA THR A 103 16.47 -1.95 0.89
C THR A 103 15.49 -2.19 2.03
N VAL A 104 15.59 -3.38 2.64
CA VAL A 104 15.05 -3.66 3.97
C VAL A 104 16.10 -3.27 5.01
N SER A 105 15.64 -2.69 6.11
CA SER A 105 16.43 -2.41 7.32
C SER A 105 15.61 -2.76 8.56
N ASN A 106 16.25 -2.83 9.72
CA ASN A 106 15.59 -3.11 10.98
C ASN A 106 15.57 -1.88 11.92
N LEU A 107 14.47 -1.67 12.63
CA LEU A 107 14.24 -0.59 13.61
C LEU A 107 15.18 -0.66 14.82
N GLU A 108 15.79 -1.81 15.08
CA GLU A 108 16.79 -2.02 16.12
C GLU A 108 18.21 -1.64 15.68
N GLU A 109 18.45 -1.46 14.38
CA GLU A 109 19.73 -0.93 13.92
C GLU A 109 19.95 0.45 14.53
N GLY A 110 21.14 0.68 15.10
CA GLY A 110 21.39 1.85 15.93
C GLY A 110 21.09 3.20 15.25
N TYR A 111 21.19 3.29 13.91
CA TYR A 111 20.76 4.49 13.20
C TYR A 111 19.24 4.69 13.26
N TYR A 112 18.44 3.69 12.90
CA TYR A 112 16.98 3.80 12.86
C TYR A 112 16.39 3.89 14.27
N GLN A 113 16.93 3.13 15.22
CA GLN A 113 16.53 3.20 16.63
C GLN A 113 16.66 4.62 17.19
N ARG A 114 17.80 5.28 16.96
CA ARG A 114 18.08 6.63 17.48
C ARG A 114 17.26 7.74 16.82
N HIS A 115 16.77 7.53 15.60
CA HIS A 115 16.11 8.57 14.82
C HIS A 115 14.63 8.28 14.56
N TYR A 116 14.08 7.19 15.11
CA TYR A 116 12.66 6.91 15.06
C TYR A 116 11.87 8.11 15.59
N TRP A 117 10.80 8.48 14.88
CA TRP A 117 10.01 9.65 15.21
C TRP A 117 8.55 9.28 15.51
N THR A 118 7.87 8.61 14.60
CA THR A 118 6.44 8.27 14.72
C THR A 118 6.06 7.22 13.68
N ALA A 119 4.87 6.63 13.79
CA ALA A 119 4.30 5.74 12.80
C ALA A 119 2.86 6.14 12.44
N ARG A 120 2.42 5.75 11.24
CA ARG A 120 1.07 5.96 10.75
C ARG A 120 0.44 4.69 10.20
N ARG A 121 -0.76 4.35 10.66
CA ARG A 121 -1.60 3.33 10.02
C ARG A 121 -2.46 3.96 8.95
N VAL A 122 -2.24 3.51 7.71
CA VAL A 122 -2.87 4.07 6.52
C VAL A 122 -3.71 3.04 5.76
N LEU A 123 -3.72 1.79 6.21
CA LEU A 123 -4.44 0.69 5.59
C LEU A 123 -5.48 0.10 6.53
N ASP A 124 -6.57 -0.36 5.94
CA ASP A 124 -7.45 -1.38 6.50
C ASP A 124 -7.05 -2.74 5.89
N ALA A 125 -6.24 -3.52 6.61
CA ALA A 125 -5.61 -4.75 6.11
C ALA A 125 -6.61 -5.78 5.54
N PRO A 126 -7.73 -6.10 6.22
CA PRO A 126 -8.81 -6.90 5.63
C PRO A 126 -9.27 -6.43 4.25
N ALA A 127 -9.53 -5.13 4.08
CA ALA A 127 -10.02 -4.57 2.82
C ALA A 127 -8.98 -4.69 1.70
N VAL A 128 -7.69 -4.46 2.02
CA VAL A 128 -6.59 -4.59 1.05
C VAL A 128 -6.46 -6.02 0.54
N LEU A 129 -6.49 -7.01 1.43
CA LEU A 129 -6.36 -8.42 1.05
C LEU A 129 -7.57 -8.90 0.23
N MET A 130 -8.76 -8.39 0.53
CA MET A 130 -9.97 -8.69 -0.24
C MET A 130 -9.91 -8.08 -1.65
N ALA A 131 -9.45 -6.84 -1.81
CA ALA A 131 -9.37 -6.17 -3.11
C ALA A 131 -8.27 -6.77 -4.02
N THR A 132 -7.16 -7.20 -3.43
CA THR A 132 -5.99 -7.65 -4.19
C THR A 132 -6.03 -9.14 -4.53
N ASN A 133 -6.83 -9.96 -3.84
CA ASN A 133 -6.99 -11.38 -4.13
C ASN A 133 -7.69 -11.62 -5.51
N PRO A 134 -7.08 -12.37 -6.45
CA PRO A 134 -7.67 -12.64 -7.76
C PRO A 134 -8.94 -13.50 -7.70
N ARG A 135 -9.15 -14.25 -6.61
CA ARG A 135 -10.36 -15.08 -6.42
C ARG A 135 -11.59 -14.27 -5.99
N SER A 136 -11.42 -13.18 -5.24
CA SER A 136 -12.52 -12.30 -4.81
C SER A 136 -12.98 -11.35 -5.91
N ARG A 137 -12.11 -10.97 -6.86
CA ARG A 137 -12.51 -10.15 -8.03
C ARG A 137 -13.55 -10.86 -8.90
N ARG A 138 -13.42 -12.18 -9.13
CA ARG A 138 -14.39 -12.95 -9.92
C ARG A 138 -15.77 -13.06 -9.26
N ALA A 139 -15.83 -13.17 -7.93
CA ALA A 139 -17.10 -13.28 -7.22
C ALA A 139 -17.95 -11.98 -7.28
N HIS A 140 -17.30 -10.81 -7.35
CA HIS A 140 -18.01 -9.53 -7.51
C HIS A 140 -18.45 -9.26 -8.95
N ASP A 141 -17.69 -9.73 -9.94
CA ASP A 141 -18.07 -9.60 -11.35
C ASP A 141 -19.24 -10.55 -11.70
N GLU A 142 -19.32 -11.74 -11.09
CA GLU A 142 -20.41 -12.72 -11.33
C GLU A 142 -21.77 -12.31 -10.73
N GLU A 143 -21.81 -11.55 -9.62
CA GLU A 143 -23.08 -11.02 -9.08
C GLU A 143 -23.68 -9.93 -9.99
N ALA A 144 -22.86 -9.14 -10.69
CA ALA A 144 -23.31 -8.08 -11.59
C ALA A 144 -23.97 -8.62 -12.88
N GLU A 145 -23.58 -9.83 -13.34
CA GLU A 145 -24.18 -10.46 -14.51
C GLU A 145 -25.50 -11.18 -14.22
N SER A 146 -25.80 -11.55 -12.97
CA SER A 146 -27.05 -12.26 -12.61
C SER A 146 -28.29 -11.36 -12.51
N ILE A 147 -28.13 -10.04 -12.43
CA ILE A 147 -29.23 -9.08 -12.23
C ILE A 147 -29.80 -8.60 -13.58
N GLY A 148 -29.17 -8.94 -14.70
CA GLY A 148 -29.52 -8.44 -16.04
C GLY A 148 -30.46 -9.32 -16.89
N ALA A 149 -31.06 -10.39 -16.34
CA ALA A 149 -31.82 -11.36 -17.13
C ALA A 149 -33.25 -11.61 -16.60
N ASP A 150 -34.08 -10.57 -16.51
CA ASP A 150 -35.54 -10.74 -16.49
C ASP A 150 -36.25 -9.51 -17.09
N GLU A 151 -36.28 -9.42 -18.42
CA GLU A 151 -37.35 -8.71 -19.12
C GLU A 151 -37.92 -9.62 -20.21
N SER A 152 -38.76 -10.55 -19.77
CA SER A 152 -39.63 -11.34 -20.65
C SER A 152 -40.81 -10.48 -21.10
N ALA A 153 -40.73 -9.94 -22.33
CA ALA A 153 -41.85 -9.26 -22.98
C ALA A 153 -43.04 -10.23 -23.20
N PRO A 154 -44.30 -9.85 -22.92
CA PRO A 154 -45.43 -10.64 -23.35
C PRO A 154 -45.81 -10.31 -24.81
N ASP A 155 -45.73 -11.33 -25.64
CA ASP A 155 -46.38 -11.44 -26.94
C ASP A 155 -47.90 -11.55 -26.75
N GLY A 156 -48.70 -10.89 -27.59
CA GLY A 156 -50.14 -10.80 -27.39
C GLY A 156 -50.92 -10.07 -28.48
N ALA A 157 -50.94 -10.65 -29.68
CA ALA A 157 -51.91 -10.28 -30.72
C ALA A 157 -53.26 -10.98 -30.48
N THR A 158 -54.37 -10.24 -30.48
CA THR A 158 -55.68 -10.75 -30.96
C THR A 158 -56.53 -9.65 -31.57
N ARG A 159 -57.09 -9.98 -32.74
CA ARG A 159 -58.11 -9.25 -33.53
C ARG A 159 -59.49 -9.31 -32.87
N SER A 160 -60.37 -8.34 -33.11
CA SER A 160 -61.74 -8.52 -33.68
C SER A 160 -62.60 -7.23 -33.64
N ALA A 161 -63.44 -7.11 -34.68
CA ALA A 161 -64.66 -6.31 -34.91
C ALA A 161 -65.21 -5.43 -33.77
N TRP A 162 -65.64 -4.18 -34.07
CA TRP A 162 -66.93 -3.79 -34.67
C TRP A 162 -66.77 -2.45 -35.41
#